data_AF-A0A6N7UYB1-F1
#
_entry.id   AF-A0A6N7UYB1-F1
#
_cell.length_a   1.000
_cell.length_b   1.000
_cell.length_c   1.000
_cell.angle_alpha   90.00
_cell.angle_beta   90.00
_cell.angle_gamma   90.00
#
_symmetry.space_group_name_H-M   'P 1'
#
loop_
_entity.id
_entity.type
_entity.pdbx_description
1 polymer ?
#
loop_
_entity_poly.entity_id
_entity_poly.type
_entity_poly.pdbx_seq_one_letter_code
_entity_poly.pdbx_strand_id
1 'polypeptide(L)'
;MASICLLCSMALVSLIGGISLYKGGREYLNAVAAKPYVVDISRGEKEVEASQKTVQELWETEDRILAGIEEKYGLSQKGARNYRYVLLPLQEEKAPYKINQPTQGIEIPKAYLTVIDQSAYKVMTGKSENLKETEVLLYDPSGSSKEKQVTLEGQTYQIKEQLDTDIISGNISRGMSNLVNNQKVMVVSDLKKFEEVQETLKEKENISWHHFYSWETKNKQEKDFRAKVEAELQTYPELQGISSVSITDRHYDELEYYQLIGGIVFIGGFLALLFLSAMVLVIYYKQYAEAHEDCERFAILQKVGWMGRTSIKPLQDRC
;
A
#
# COMPACT_ATOMS: atom_id res chain seq x y z
N MET A 1 -10.54 24.28 33.78
CA MET A 1 -10.91 23.03 33.11
C MET A 1 -10.51 22.99 31.63
N ALA A 2 -10.72 24.06 30.85
CA ALA A 2 -10.40 24.09 29.40
C ALA A 2 -8.95 23.66 29.07
N SER A 3 -7.94 24.17 29.79
CA SER A 3 -6.52 23.85 29.53
C SER A 3 -6.17 22.38 29.78
N ILE A 4 -6.79 21.74 30.77
CA ILE A 4 -6.57 20.32 31.08
C ILE A 4 -7.16 19.45 29.96
N CYS A 5 -8.37 19.78 29.51
CA CYS A 5 -9.03 19.09 28.40
C CYS A 5 -8.23 19.20 27.10
N LEU A 6 -7.65 20.37 26.81
CA LEU A 6 -6.79 20.58 25.64
C LEU A 6 -5.51 19.72 25.70
N LEU A 7 -4.83 19.69 26.85
CA LEU A 7 -3.63 18.87 27.04
C LEU A 7 -3.93 17.37 26.92
N CYS A 8 -5.04 16.89 27.50
CA CYS A 8 -5.49 15.52 27.34
C CYS A 8 -5.79 15.18 25.88
N SER A 9 -6.50 16.05 25.17
CA SER A 9 -6.88 15.84 23.77
C SER A 9 -5.65 15.75 22.88
N MET A 10 -4.66 16.64 23.08
CA MET A 10 -3.39 16.60 22.34
C MET A 10 -2.62 15.30 22.60
N ALA A 11 -2.48 14.89 23.86
CA ALA A 11 -1.80 13.64 24.20
C ALA A 11 -2.49 12.41 23.59
N LEU A 12 -3.83 12.37 23.62
CA LEU A 12 -4.63 11.29 23.07
C LEU A 12 -4.48 11.21 21.54
N VAL A 13 -4.58 12.35 20.85
CA VAL A 13 -4.45 12.42 19.38
C VAL A 13 -3.05 11.98 18.94
N SER A 14 -2.00 12.43 19.63
CA SER A 14 -0.63 12.00 19.32
C SER A 14 -0.44 10.49 19.47
N LEU A 15 -1.01 9.90 20.52
CA LEU A 15 -0.88 8.46 20.78
C LEU A 15 -1.70 7.61 19.80
N ILE A 16 -2.96 7.98 19.54
CA ILE A 16 -3.82 7.29 18.57
C ILE A 16 -3.26 7.42 17.15
N GLY A 17 -2.77 8.62 16.79
CA GLY A 17 -2.13 8.87 15.50
C GLY A 17 -0.90 7.99 15.30
N GLY A 18 -0.03 7.88 16.30
CA GLY A 18 1.15 7.00 16.25
C GLY A 18 0.79 5.52 16.06
N ILE A 19 -0.20 5.01 16.81
CA ILE A 19 -0.66 3.62 16.66
C ILE A 19 -1.26 3.36 15.28
N SER A 20 -2.06 4.30 14.78
CA SER A 20 -2.71 4.20 13.48
C SER A 20 -1.69 4.17 12.35
N LEU A 21 -0.68 5.05 12.40
CA LEU A 21 0.42 5.07 11.45
C LEU A 21 1.23 3.77 11.49
N TYR A 22 1.54 3.27 12.68
CA TYR A 22 2.28 2.01 12.83
C TYR A 22 1.52 0.81 12.25
N LYS A 23 0.23 0.69 12.55
CA LYS A 23 -0.61 -0.41 12.06
C LYS A 23 -0.87 -0.29 10.56
N GLY A 24 -1.33 0.88 10.09
CA GLY A 24 -1.60 1.13 8.68
C GLY A 24 -0.34 1.00 7.82
N GLY A 25 0.81 1.36 8.38
CA GLY A 25 2.11 1.14 7.79
C GLY A 25 2.49 -0.30 7.52
N ARG A 26 2.25 -1.16 8.52
CA ARG A 26 2.48 -2.60 8.37
C ARG A 26 1.56 -3.20 7.31
N GLU A 27 0.30 -2.79 7.30
CA GLU A 27 -0.67 -3.21 6.28
C GLU A 27 -0.22 -2.76 4.88
N TYR A 28 0.24 -1.51 4.74
CA TYR A 28 0.82 -0.98 3.51
C TYR A 28 2.05 -1.76 3.04
N LEU A 29 3.03 -2.01 3.92
CA LEU A 29 4.23 -2.78 3.59
C LEU A 29 3.90 -4.22 3.16
N ASN A 30 2.88 -4.84 3.75
CA ASN A 30 2.41 -6.15 3.35
C ASN A 30 1.72 -6.15 2.00
N ALA A 31 0.99 -5.09 1.67
CA ALA A 31 0.32 -4.94 0.38
C ALA A 31 1.30 -4.64 -0.77
N VAL A 32 2.35 -3.85 -0.52
CA VAL A 32 3.27 -3.35 -1.56
C VAL A 32 4.49 -4.25 -1.77
N ALA A 33 4.99 -4.92 -0.73
CA ALA A 33 6.27 -5.63 -0.78
C ALA A 33 6.20 -7.02 -0.15
N ALA A 34 5.25 -7.87 -0.56
CA ALA A 34 5.08 -9.20 0.06
C ALA A 34 6.28 -10.15 -0.09
N LYS A 35 7.21 -9.85 -1.01
CA LYS A 35 8.38 -10.68 -1.33
C LYS A 35 9.69 -9.93 -1.06
N PRO A 36 10.78 -10.64 -0.70
CA PRO A 36 12.03 -10.00 -0.30
C PRO A 36 12.63 -9.12 -1.40
N TYR A 37 12.69 -9.65 -2.61
CA TYR A 37 13.19 -8.94 -3.78
C TYR A 37 12.20 -9.09 -4.93
N VAL A 38 11.82 -7.96 -5.51
CA VAL A 38 10.92 -7.90 -6.66
C VAL A 38 11.56 -7.01 -7.71
N VAL A 39 11.52 -7.46 -8.96
CA VAL A 39 11.74 -6.65 -10.15
C VAL A 39 10.44 -6.61 -10.91
N ASP A 40 9.92 -5.41 -11.15
CA ASP A 40 8.78 -5.19 -12.04
C ASP A 40 9.23 -4.34 -13.22
N ILE A 41 9.17 -4.92 -14.41
CA ILE A 41 9.52 -4.28 -15.67
C ILE A 41 8.21 -3.87 -16.33
N SER A 42 8.01 -2.57 -16.50
CA SER A 42 6.83 -1.97 -17.14
C SER A 42 7.21 -1.37 -18.49
N ARG A 43 6.41 -1.69 -19.50
CA ARG A 43 6.49 -1.07 -20.83
C ARG A 43 5.16 -0.51 -21.27
N GLY A 44 5.17 0.72 -21.75
CA GLY A 44 4.03 1.31 -22.43
C GLY A 44 3.91 0.81 -23.88
N GLU A 45 2.73 0.91 -24.47
CA GLU A 45 2.49 0.45 -25.85
C GLU A 45 3.43 1.10 -26.88
N LYS A 46 3.71 2.41 -26.74
CA LYS A 46 4.66 3.13 -27.62
C LYS A 46 6.08 2.56 -27.58
N GLU A 47 6.50 2.07 -26.43
CA GLU A 47 7.85 1.52 -26.25
C GLU A 47 7.93 0.12 -26.84
N VAL A 48 6.84 -0.65 -26.77
CA VAL A 48 6.71 -1.92 -27.48
C VAL A 48 6.80 -1.67 -28.99
N GLU A 49 6.02 -0.72 -29.52
CA GLU A 49 6.06 -0.36 -30.94
C GLU A 49 7.46 0.12 -31.38
N ALA A 50 8.09 1.02 -30.61
CA ALA A 50 9.43 1.53 -30.89
C ALA A 50 10.50 0.43 -30.88
N SER A 51 10.31 -0.63 -30.11
CA SER A 51 11.23 -1.77 -30.06
C SER A 51 11.19 -2.64 -31.33
N GLN A 52 10.15 -2.49 -32.16
CA GLN A 52 9.88 -3.33 -33.33
C GLN A 52 9.79 -4.83 -33.01
N LYS A 53 9.47 -5.17 -31.76
CA LYS A 53 9.29 -6.53 -31.26
C LYS A 53 7.90 -6.69 -30.70
N THR A 54 7.42 -7.93 -30.69
CA THR A 54 6.21 -8.28 -29.95
C THR A 54 6.45 -8.22 -28.45
N VAL A 55 5.40 -7.99 -27.66
CA VAL A 55 5.46 -8.07 -26.18
C VAL A 55 6.05 -9.41 -25.74
N GLN A 56 5.74 -10.48 -26.47
CA GLN A 56 6.23 -11.81 -26.20
C GLN A 56 7.75 -11.96 -26.35
N GLU A 57 8.34 -11.42 -27.42
CA GLU A 57 9.79 -11.44 -27.64
C GLU A 57 10.53 -10.57 -26.60
N LEU A 58 9.90 -9.48 -26.15
CA LEU A 58 10.41 -8.65 -25.07
C LEU A 58 10.44 -9.43 -23.75
N TRP A 59 9.33 -10.09 -23.39
CA TRP A 59 9.28 -10.93 -22.20
C TRP A 59 10.31 -12.07 -22.22
N GLU A 60 10.51 -12.73 -23.37
CA GLU A 60 11.55 -13.76 -23.50
C GLU A 60 12.96 -13.19 -23.33
N THR A 61 13.18 -11.94 -23.74
CA THR A 61 14.44 -11.24 -23.53
C THR A 61 14.65 -10.92 -22.06
N GLU A 62 13.61 -10.44 -21.39
CA GLU A 62 13.61 -10.17 -19.95
C GLU A 62 13.82 -11.44 -19.12
N ASP A 63 13.18 -12.55 -19.48
CA ASP A 63 13.39 -13.86 -18.85
C ASP A 63 14.88 -14.26 -18.88
N ARG A 64 15.57 -14.05 -20.00
CA ARG A 64 17.02 -14.32 -20.13
C ARG A 64 17.86 -13.39 -19.26
N ILE A 65 17.53 -12.10 -19.23
CA ILE A 65 18.24 -11.10 -18.41
C ILE A 65 18.10 -11.45 -16.92
N LEU A 66 16.88 -11.71 -16.47
CA LEU A 66 16.57 -12.03 -15.07
C LEU A 66 17.19 -13.35 -14.63
N ALA A 67 17.23 -14.37 -15.51
CA ALA A 67 17.95 -15.61 -15.24
C ALA A 67 19.47 -15.40 -15.09
N GLY A 68 20.07 -14.52 -15.89
CA GLY A 68 21.49 -14.16 -15.76
C GLY A 68 21.81 -13.45 -14.44
N ILE A 69 20.92 -12.56 -14.00
CA ILE A 69 21.01 -11.89 -12.68
C ILE A 69 20.90 -12.92 -11.55
N GLU A 70 19.93 -13.83 -11.66
CA GLU A 70 19.75 -14.90 -10.67
C GLU A 70 21.03 -15.72 -10.49
N GLU A 71 21.63 -16.19 -11.59
CA GLU A 71 22.85 -16.98 -11.57
C GLU A 71 24.03 -16.18 -10.99
N LYS A 72 24.23 -14.95 -11.48
CA LYS A 72 25.33 -14.07 -11.06
C LYS A 72 25.31 -13.78 -9.57
N TYR A 73 24.14 -13.56 -9.00
CA TYR A 73 23.97 -13.18 -7.60
C TYR A 73 23.56 -14.35 -6.68
N GLY A 74 23.45 -15.58 -7.21
CA GLY A 74 23.11 -16.77 -6.44
C GLY A 74 21.71 -16.70 -5.80
N LEU A 75 20.75 -16.11 -6.51
CA LEU A 75 19.37 -15.96 -6.03
C LEU A 75 18.62 -17.30 -6.15
N SER A 76 17.66 -17.52 -5.26
CA SER A 76 16.90 -18.77 -5.24
C SER A 76 15.55 -18.61 -5.93
N GLN A 77 15.27 -19.53 -6.86
CA GLN A 77 13.93 -19.75 -7.42
C GLN A 77 12.95 -20.40 -6.46
N LYS A 78 13.41 -20.89 -5.31
CA LYS A 78 12.52 -21.57 -4.38
C LYS A 78 11.56 -20.54 -3.76
N GLY A 79 10.30 -20.54 -4.22
CA GLY A 79 9.30 -19.55 -3.80
C GLY A 79 9.29 -18.26 -4.64
N ALA A 80 10.14 -18.19 -5.68
CA ALA A 80 10.11 -17.16 -6.70
C ALA A 80 8.79 -17.21 -7.46
N ARG A 81 8.36 -16.03 -7.91
CA ARG A 81 7.16 -15.87 -8.72
C ARG A 81 7.49 -15.06 -9.94
N ASN A 82 7.10 -15.59 -11.08
CA ASN A 82 7.09 -14.92 -12.35
C ASN A 82 5.63 -14.89 -12.81
N TYR A 83 5.11 -13.70 -13.08
CA TYR A 83 3.86 -13.54 -13.79
C TYR A 83 3.89 -12.28 -14.64
N ARG A 84 3.06 -12.33 -15.67
CA ARG A 84 2.83 -11.25 -16.61
C ARG A 84 1.45 -10.69 -16.35
N TYR A 85 1.30 -9.39 -16.49
CA TYR A 85 0.01 -8.76 -16.37
C TYR A 85 -0.06 -7.49 -17.21
N VAL A 86 -1.29 -7.07 -17.50
CA VAL A 86 -1.57 -5.82 -18.20
C VAL A 86 -2.32 -4.92 -17.25
N LEU A 87 -1.89 -3.68 -17.11
CA LEU A 87 -2.60 -2.67 -16.34
C LEU A 87 -3.32 -1.73 -17.30
N LEU A 88 -4.64 -1.68 -17.16
CA LEU A 88 -5.52 -0.89 -18.00
C LEU A 88 -6.16 0.23 -17.15
N PRO A 89 -5.84 1.51 -17.40
CA PRO A 89 -6.56 2.61 -16.78
C PRO A 89 -7.96 2.69 -17.41
N LEU A 90 -9.00 2.83 -16.58
CA LEU A 90 -10.38 2.85 -17.04
C LEU A 90 -11.03 4.25 -16.94
N GLN A 91 -11.85 4.57 -17.94
CA GLN A 91 -12.62 5.82 -18.01
C GLN A 91 -13.87 5.78 -17.12
N GLU A 92 -14.44 4.58 -16.92
CA GLU A 92 -15.59 4.33 -16.06
C GLU A 92 -15.26 3.37 -14.91
N GLU A 93 -15.99 3.52 -13.80
CA GLU A 93 -15.87 2.61 -12.65
C GLU A 93 -16.61 1.29 -12.86
N LYS A 94 -17.65 1.26 -13.69
CA LYS A 94 -18.55 0.12 -13.92
C LYS A 94 -18.50 -0.31 -15.37
N ALA A 95 -18.73 -1.59 -15.62
CA ALA A 95 -18.86 -2.12 -16.97
C ALA A 95 -20.03 -1.44 -17.73
N PRO A 96 -19.97 -1.27 -19.07
CA PRO A 96 -18.87 -1.67 -19.95
C PRO A 96 -17.61 -0.81 -19.76
N TYR A 97 -16.45 -1.47 -19.75
CA TYR A 97 -15.17 -0.82 -19.54
C TYR A 97 -14.59 -0.24 -20.82
N LYS A 98 -14.18 1.03 -20.74
CA LYS A 98 -13.32 1.67 -21.74
C LYS A 98 -12.00 2.12 -21.11
N ILE A 99 -10.95 2.03 -21.90
CA ILE A 99 -9.60 2.44 -21.53
C ILE A 99 -9.52 3.96 -21.58
N ASN A 100 -9.03 4.53 -20.49
CA ASN A 100 -8.86 5.97 -20.36
C ASN A 100 -7.73 6.45 -21.29
N GLN A 101 -8.09 7.32 -22.23
CA GLN A 101 -7.20 7.98 -23.19
C GLN A 101 -7.25 9.50 -22.93
N PRO A 102 -6.42 10.02 -22.02
CA PRO A 102 -6.40 11.44 -21.70
C PRO A 102 -6.03 12.23 -22.96
N THR A 103 -6.92 13.11 -23.38
CA THR A 103 -6.72 13.93 -24.58
C THR A 103 -5.90 15.19 -24.28
N GLN A 104 -5.91 15.69 -23.04
CA GLN A 104 -5.09 16.81 -22.56
C GLN A 104 -4.81 16.71 -21.05
N GLY A 105 -3.55 16.91 -20.66
CA GLY A 105 -3.13 16.97 -19.26
C GLY A 105 -3.13 15.60 -18.54
N ILE A 106 -2.96 15.65 -17.21
CA ILE A 106 -3.00 14.45 -16.35
C ILE A 106 -4.45 14.23 -15.92
N GLU A 107 -5.14 13.31 -16.59
CA GLU A 107 -6.45 12.81 -16.14
C GLU A 107 -6.23 11.56 -15.28
N ILE A 108 -6.61 11.63 -14.01
CA ILE A 108 -6.53 10.47 -13.11
C ILE A 108 -7.62 9.47 -13.54
N PRO A 109 -7.28 8.21 -13.87
CA PRO A 109 -8.26 7.19 -14.22
C PRO A 109 -9.25 6.95 -13.08
N LYS A 110 -10.51 6.62 -13.40
CA LYS A 110 -11.52 6.35 -12.37
C LYS A 110 -11.35 4.98 -11.72
N ALA A 111 -10.79 4.03 -12.46
CA ALA A 111 -10.46 2.71 -11.99
C ALA A 111 -9.24 2.17 -12.74
N TYR A 112 -8.66 1.10 -12.20
CA TYR A 112 -7.66 0.31 -12.91
C TYR A 112 -8.14 -1.14 -13.00
N LEU A 113 -7.92 -1.75 -14.16
CA LEU A 113 -8.15 -3.17 -14.39
C LEU A 113 -6.80 -3.85 -14.63
N THR A 114 -6.44 -4.75 -13.72
CA THR A 114 -5.30 -5.64 -13.90
C THR A 114 -5.76 -6.93 -14.56
N VAL A 115 -5.23 -7.22 -15.75
CA VAL A 115 -5.51 -8.46 -16.48
C VAL A 115 -4.35 -9.43 -16.28
N ILE A 116 -4.65 -10.64 -15.81
CA ILE A 116 -3.70 -11.74 -15.64
C ILE A 116 -4.21 -12.99 -16.35
N ASP A 117 -3.34 -13.94 -16.69
CA ASP A 117 -3.77 -15.24 -17.18
C ASP A 117 -4.05 -16.24 -16.05
N GLN A 118 -4.65 -17.37 -16.41
CA GLN A 118 -4.93 -18.47 -15.48
C GLN A 118 -3.64 -19.09 -14.88
N SER A 119 -2.49 -18.94 -15.55
CA SER A 119 -1.20 -19.43 -15.05
C SER A 119 -0.73 -18.59 -13.86
N ALA A 120 -0.78 -17.26 -13.97
CA ALA A 120 -0.53 -16.32 -12.89
C ALA A 120 -1.54 -16.49 -11.75
N TYR A 121 -2.84 -16.66 -12.07
CA TYR A 121 -3.88 -16.94 -11.07
C TYR A 121 -3.54 -18.16 -10.21
N LYS A 122 -3.07 -19.25 -10.83
CA LYS A 122 -2.66 -20.47 -10.13
C LYS A 122 -1.45 -20.24 -9.22
N VAL A 123 -0.47 -19.46 -9.66
CA VAL A 123 0.69 -19.10 -8.83
C VAL A 123 0.28 -18.24 -7.62
N MET A 124 -0.66 -17.32 -7.81
CA MET A 124 -1.12 -16.40 -6.76
C MET A 124 -2.02 -17.07 -5.73
N THR A 125 -2.93 -17.94 -6.17
CA THR A 125 -3.99 -18.51 -5.31
C THR A 125 -3.79 -19.98 -4.96
N GLY A 126 -2.94 -20.70 -5.70
CA GLY A 126 -2.81 -22.16 -5.64
C GLY A 126 -3.96 -22.93 -6.31
N LYS A 127 -4.99 -22.24 -6.81
CA LYS A 127 -6.16 -22.84 -7.47
C LYS A 127 -5.93 -22.89 -8.99
N SER A 128 -6.24 -24.04 -9.59
CA SER A 128 -6.18 -24.18 -11.05
C SER A 128 -7.58 -24.02 -11.63
N GLU A 129 -7.71 -23.13 -12.60
CA GLU A 129 -8.90 -23.00 -13.41
C GLU A 129 -8.61 -23.46 -14.85
N ASN A 130 -9.68 -23.82 -15.55
CA ASN A 130 -9.63 -24.11 -16.98
C ASN A 130 -10.62 -23.16 -17.66
N LEU A 131 -10.14 -21.97 -18.01
CA LEU A 131 -10.92 -20.93 -18.66
C LEU A 131 -10.89 -21.13 -20.18
N LYS A 132 -12.03 -20.99 -20.83
CA LYS A 132 -12.09 -20.85 -22.29
C LYS A 132 -11.72 -19.42 -22.70
N GLU A 133 -11.49 -19.21 -24.00
CA GLU A 133 -11.08 -17.91 -24.56
C GLU A 133 -12.05 -16.77 -24.24
N THR A 134 -13.35 -17.04 -24.20
CA THR A 134 -14.39 -16.06 -23.90
C THR A 134 -14.87 -16.09 -22.44
N GLU A 135 -14.24 -16.89 -21.58
CA GLU A 135 -14.58 -17.01 -20.16
C GLU A 135 -13.53 -16.28 -19.30
N VAL A 136 -13.99 -15.56 -18.28
CA VAL A 136 -13.12 -14.83 -17.34
C VAL A 136 -13.55 -15.03 -15.89
N LEU A 137 -12.61 -14.86 -14.97
CA LEU A 137 -12.91 -14.58 -13.57
C LEU A 137 -12.79 -13.07 -13.35
N LEU A 138 -13.69 -12.48 -12.57
CA LEU A 138 -13.71 -11.03 -12.37
C LEU A 138 -13.77 -10.68 -10.89
N TYR A 139 -12.79 -9.93 -10.41
CA TYR A 139 -12.89 -9.16 -9.18
C TYR A 139 -13.26 -7.72 -9.53
N ASP A 140 -14.49 -7.32 -9.20
CA ASP A 140 -14.95 -5.93 -9.31
C ASP A 140 -15.74 -5.55 -8.06
N PRO A 141 -15.15 -4.76 -7.14
CA PRO A 141 -15.82 -4.35 -5.91
C PRO A 141 -16.94 -3.31 -6.12
N SER A 142 -16.98 -2.66 -7.29
CA SER A 142 -17.99 -1.64 -7.62
C SER A 142 -19.15 -2.16 -8.47
N GLY A 143 -19.01 -3.38 -9.01
CA GLY A 143 -19.98 -4.06 -9.85
C GLY A 143 -21.03 -4.84 -9.06
N SER A 144 -22.08 -5.27 -9.76
CA SER A 144 -23.09 -6.16 -9.18
C SER A 144 -22.59 -7.60 -9.23
N SER A 145 -22.62 -8.32 -8.10
CA SER A 145 -22.24 -9.74 -8.02
C SER A 145 -23.11 -10.69 -8.87
N LYS A 146 -24.13 -10.16 -9.57
CA LYS A 146 -25.06 -10.91 -10.42
C LYS A 146 -24.79 -10.77 -11.92
N GLU A 147 -23.81 -9.98 -12.33
CA GLU A 147 -23.47 -9.87 -13.75
C GLU A 147 -22.88 -11.18 -14.26
N LYS A 148 -23.35 -11.63 -15.43
CA LYS A 148 -22.88 -12.86 -16.08
C LYS A 148 -21.89 -12.59 -17.20
N GLN A 149 -21.76 -11.33 -17.60
CA GLN A 149 -20.94 -10.90 -18.72
C GLN A 149 -20.31 -9.56 -18.39
N VAL A 150 -19.12 -9.33 -18.95
CA VAL A 150 -18.40 -8.07 -18.85
C VAL A 150 -17.91 -7.68 -20.23
N THR A 151 -18.00 -6.40 -20.54
CA THR A 151 -17.52 -5.86 -21.82
C THR A 151 -16.32 -4.96 -21.59
N LEU A 152 -15.25 -5.14 -22.36
CA LEU A 152 -14.03 -4.33 -22.37
C LEU A 152 -13.72 -3.94 -23.82
N GLU A 153 -13.62 -2.63 -24.10
CA GLU A 153 -13.39 -2.08 -25.46
C GLU A 153 -14.32 -2.71 -26.53
N GLY A 154 -15.58 -2.95 -26.17
CA GLY A 154 -16.59 -3.56 -27.05
C GLY A 154 -16.54 -5.09 -27.15
N GLN A 155 -15.49 -5.75 -26.66
CA GLN A 155 -15.43 -7.21 -26.58
C GLN A 155 -16.12 -7.72 -25.32
N THR A 156 -16.94 -8.76 -25.46
CA THR A 156 -17.76 -9.29 -24.36
C THR A 156 -17.26 -10.67 -23.93
N TYR A 157 -17.03 -10.79 -22.62
CA TYR A 157 -16.59 -12.01 -21.95
C TYR A 157 -17.68 -12.54 -21.03
N GLN A 158 -17.79 -13.87 -20.92
CA GLN A 158 -18.65 -14.53 -19.94
C GLN A 158 -17.92 -14.60 -18.60
N ILE A 159 -18.55 -14.09 -17.55
CA ILE A 159 -18.03 -14.20 -16.18
C ILE A 159 -18.35 -15.60 -15.69
N LYS A 160 -17.32 -16.45 -15.59
CA LYS A 160 -17.43 -17.80 -15.03
C LYS A 160 -17.59 -17.75 -13.51
N GLU A 161 -16.85 -16.85 -12.87
CA GLU A 161 -16.89 -16.62 -11.42
C GLU A 161 -16.60 -15.16 -11.11
N GLN A 162 -17.40 -14.60 -10.19
CA GLN A 162 -17.08 -13.32 -9.55
C GLN A 162 -16.21 -13.62 -8.33
N LEU A 163 -15.00 -13.09 -8.30
CA LEU A 163 -14.08 -13.25 -7.18
C LEU A 163 -14.52 -12.31 -6.04
N ASP A 164 -14.59 -12.84 -4.82
CA ASP A 164 -14.92 -12.06 -3.62
C ASP A 164 -13.71 -11.33 -3.03
N THR A 165 -12.50 -11.75 -3.41
CA THR A 165 -11.24 -11.27 -2.83
C THR A 165 -10.31 -10.71 -3.90
N ASP A 166 -9.62 -9.65 -3.51
CA ASP A 166 -8.55 -9.07 -4.30
C ASP A 166 -7.31 -9.99 -4.32
N ILE A 167 -7.22 -10.81 -5.36
CA ILE A 167 -6.15 -11.80 -5.51
C ILE A 167 -4.78 -11.19 -5.84
N ILE A 168 -4.70 -9.92 -6.24
CA ILE A 168 -3.41 -9.30 -6.58
C ILE A 168 -2.83 -8.51 -5.40
N SER A 169 -3.63 -8.20 -4.38
CA SER A 169 -3.14 -7.60 -3.13
C SER A 169 -2.10 -8.50 -2.46
N GLY A 170 -0.91 -7.94 -2.18
CA GLY A 170 0.22 -8.71 -1.65
C GLY A 170 0.86 -9.68 -2.65
N ASN A 171 0.47 -9.64 -3.93
CA ASN A 171 1.14 -10.39 -4.99
C ASN A 171 1.77 -9.41 -5.98
N ILE A 172 1.01 -8.47 -6.53
CA ILE A 172 1.52 -7.42 -7.42
C ILE A 172 1.65 -6.11 -6.64
N SER A 173 2.79 -5.42 -6.78
CA SER A 173 2.93 -4.05 -6.30
C SER A 173 2.14 -3.12 -7.21
N ARG A 174 1.11 -2.48 -6.67
CA ARG A 174 0.27 -1.54 -7.42
C ARG A 174 0.87 -0.13 -7.54
N GLY A 175 2.01 0.13 -6.91
CA GLY A 175 2.69 1.44 -6.98
C GLY A 175 1.72 2.62 -6.80
N MET A 176 1.77 3.57 -7.74
CA MET A 176 0.93 4.78 -7.74
C MET A 176 -0.56 4.49 -8.03
N SER A 177 -0.89 3.36 -8.64
CA SER A 177 -2.29 3.00 -8.89
C SER A 177 -3.09 2.77 -7.59
N ASN A 178 -2.40 2.47 -6.47
CA ASN A 178 -3.03 2.41 -5.14
C ASN A 178 -3.69 3.73 -4.71
N LEU A 179 -3.36 4.87 -5.32
CA LEU A 179 -4.06 6.14 -5.06
C LEU A 179 -5.51 6.12 -5.56
N VAL A 180 -5.84 5.21 -6.48
CA VAL A 180 -7.20 4.99 -6.98
C VAL A 180 -7.80 3.78 -6.25
N ASN A 181 -8.85 4.04 -5.45
CA ASN A 181 -9.50 3.01 -4.63
C ASN A 181 -10.19 1.89 -5.45
N ASN A 182 -10.52 2.14 -6.72
CA ASN A 182 -11.30 1.20 -7.53
C ASN A 182 -10.38 0.30 -8.38
N GLN A 183 -9.74 -0.66 -7.70
CA GLN A 183 -8.89 -1.68 -8.31
C GLN A 183 -9.71 -2.91 -8.70
N LYS A 184 -9.53 -3.38 -9.93
CA LYS A 184 -10.23 -4.54 -10.48
C LYS A 184 -9.23 -5.57 -11.01
N VAL A 185 -9.65 -6.83 -11.02
CA VAL A 185 -8.83 -7.92 -11.56
C VAL A 185 -9.66 -8.74 -12.53
N MET A 186 -9.14 -8.99 -13.72
CA MET A 186 -9.71 -9.93 -14.68
C MET A 186 -8.71 -11.05 -14.94
N VAL A 187 -9.17 -12.29 -14.80
CA VAL A 187 -8.38 -13.48 -15.13
C VAL A 187 -8.87 -14.01 -16.46
N VAL A 188 -7.98 -14.07 -17.44
CA VAL A 188 -8.22 -14.60 -18.79
C VAL A 188 -7.57 -15.97 -18.96
N SER A 189 -7.96 -16.69 -20.00
CA SER A 189 -7.36 -18.01 -20.31
C SER A 189 -5.87 -17.92 -20.69
N ASP A 190 -5.51 -16.95 -21.52
CA ASP A 190 -4.14 -16.72 -22.00
C ASP A 190 -3.95 -15.23 -22.33
N LEU A 191 -2.87 -14.63 -21.82
CA LEU A 191 -2.56 -13.22 -22.05
C LEU A 191 -2.18 -12.91 -23.50
N LYS A 192 -1.57 -13.85 -24.23
CA LYS A 192 -1.23 -13.68 -25.65
C LYS A 192 -2.50 -13.54 -26.49
N LYS A 193 -3.46 -14.43 -26.23
CA LYS A 193 -4.75 -14.40 -26.94
C LYS A 193 -5.53 -13.14 -26.57
N PHE A 194 -5.44 -12.72 -25.31
CA PHE A 194 -6.04 -11.46 -24.89
C PHE A 194 -5.46 -10.27 -25.66
N GLU A 195 -4.14 -10.21 -25.89
CA GLU A 195 -3.49 -9.21 -26.75
C GLU A 195 -3.96 -9.31 -28.21
N GLU A 196 -3.94 -10.52 -28.80
CA GLU A 196 -4.32 -10.75 -30.21
C GLU A 196 -5.79 -10.37 -30.51
N VAL A 197 -6.71 -10.74 -29.62
CA VAL A 197 -8.15 -10.46 -29.77
C VAL A 197 -8.46 -8.97 -29.59
N GLN A 198 -7.55 -8.25 -28.96
CA GLN A 198 -7.71 -6.85 -28.61
C GLN A 198 -6.75 -5.99 -29.44
N GLU A 199 -6.77 -6.12 -30.78
CA GLU A 199 -6.01 -5.24 -31.69
C GLU A 199 -6.24 -3.75 -31.39
N THR A 200 -7.43 -3.40 -30.89
CA THR A 200 -7.74 -2.04 -30.43
C THR A 200 -6.82 -1.54 -29.31
N LEU A 201 -6.19 -2.41 -28.52
CA LEU A 201 -5.20 -2.04 -27.50
C LEU A 201 -3.93 -1.46 -28.11
N LYS A 202 -3.54 -1.90 -29.31
CA LYS A 202 -2.35 -1.37 -29.99
C LYS A 202 -2.50 0.11 -30.33
N GLU A 203 -3.73 0.58 -30.49
CA GLU A 203 -4.05 1.99 -30.74
C GLU A 203 -4.13 2.81 -29.44
N LYS A 204 -3.98 2.18 -28.27
CA LYS A 204 -4.20 2.81 -26.96
C LYS A 204 -2.86 3.05 -26.27
N GLU A 205 -2.51 4.32 -26.16
CA GLU A 205 -1.19 4.72 -25.63
C GLU A 205 -1.01 4.52 -24.12
N ASN A 206 -2.10 4.30 -23.39
CA ASN A 206 -2.14 4.36 -21.93
C ASN A 206 -2.15 2.98 -21.24
N ILE A 207 -1.75 1.96 -21.97
CA ILE A 207 -1.65 0.58 -21.48
C ILE A 207 -0.22 0.34 -21.01
N SER A 208 -0.06 -0.37 -19.89
CA SER A 208 1.25 -0.85 -19.46
C SER A 208 1.30 -2.37 -19.33
N TRP A 209 2.28 -2.95 -20.01
CA TRP A 209 2.64 -4.35 -19.96
C TRP A 209 3.69 -4.56 -18.87
N HIS A 210 3.41 -5.49 -17.96
CA HIS A 210 4.28 -5.75 -16.83
C HIS A 210 4.81 -7.17 -16.82
N HIS A 211 6.09 -7.28 -16.49
CA HIS A 211 6.74 -8.53 -16.15
C HIS A 211 7.22 -8.43 -14.70
N PHE A 212 6.49 -9.12 -13.83
CA PHE A 212 6.80 -9.19 -12.42
C PHE A 212 7.64 -10.44 -12.16
N TYR A 213 8.77 -10.23 -11.51
CA TYR A 213 9.65 -11.28 -11.09
C TYR A 213 10.05 -11.09 -9.63
N SER A 214 10.08 -12.17 -8.85
CA SER A 214 10.54 -12.11 -7.46
C SER A 214 11.54 -13.21 -7.15
N TRP A 215 12.51 -12.88 -6.30
CA TRP A 215 13.52 -13.82 -5.83
C TRP A 215 13.48 -13.98 -4.31
N GLU A 216 13.91 -15.15 -3.84
CA GLU A 216 14.35 -15.32 -2.46
C GLU A 216 15.88 -15.29 -2.40
N THR A 217 16.42 -14.71 -1.32
CA THR A 217 17.85 -14.77 -1.05
C THR A 217 18.11 -15.23 0.38
N LYS A 218 19.24 -15.91 0.56
CA LYS A 218 19.78 -16.24 1.88
C LYS A 218 20.52 -15.04 2.49
N ASN A 219 21.00 -14.10 1.67
CA ASN A 219 21.74 -12.91 2.09
C ASN A 219 20.78 -11.73 2.33
N LYS A 220 19.86 -11.88 3.30
CA LYS A 220 18.79 -10.90 3.60
C LYS A 220 19.26 -9.52 4.10
N GLN A 221 20.56 -9.28 4.18
CA GLN A 221 21.16 -8.10 4.82
C GLN A 221 22.19 -7.38 3.96
N GLU A 222 22.30 -7.74 2.67
CA GLU A 222 23.25 -7.06 1.79
C GLU A 222 22.70 -5.67 1.43
N LYS A 223 23.18 -4.66 2.18
CA LYS A 223 22.71 -3.26 2.12
C LYS A 223 22.74 -2.65 0.72
N ASP A 224 23.59 -3.15 -0.17
CA ASP A 224 23.80 -2.62 -1.52
C ASP A 224 23.23 -3.53 -2.62
N PHE A 225 22.53 -4.62 -2.25
CA PHE A 225 22.06 -5.59 -3.24
C PHE A 225 21.10 -4.97 -4.26
N ARG A 226 20.13 -4.16 -3.79
CA ARG A 226 19.22 -3.41 -4.65
C ARG A 226 19.99 -2.56 -5.67
N ALA A 227 20.96 -1.76 -5.20
CA ALA A 227 21.75 -0.88 -6.05
C ALA A 227 22.61 -1.65 -7.07
N LYS A 228 23.12 -2.84 -6.70
CA LYS A 228 23.87 -3.71 -7.62
C LYS A 228 22.99 -4.27 -8.74
N VAL A 229 21.81 -4.77 -8.40
CA VAL A 229 20.86 -5.30 -9.39
C VAL A 229 20.33 -4.17 -10.28
N GLU A 230 20.08 -2.98 -9.71
CA GLU A 230 19.67 -1.79 -10.46
C GLU A 230 20.74 -1.36 -11.46
N ALA A 231 22.00 -1.24 -11.02
CA ALA A 231 23.11 -0.92 -11.90
C ALA A 231 23.30 -1.97 -13.00
N GLU A 232 23.13 -3.25 -12.68
CA GLU A 232 23.22 -4.34 -13.67
C GLU A 232 22.09 -4.24 -14.71
N LEU A 233 20.84 -4.05 -14.28
CA LEU A 233 19.69 -3.92 -15.17
C LEU A 233 19.85 -2.73 -16.12
N GLN A 234 20.45 -1.62 -15.67
CA GLN A 234 20.76 -0.46 -16.51
C GLN A 234 21.81 -0.74 -17.60
N THR A 235 22.61 -1.79 -17.47
CA THR A 235 23.59 -2.16 -18.51
C THR A 235 22.95 -2.78 -19.76
N TYR A 236 21.71 -3.30 -19.64
CA TYR A 236 20.99 -3.93 -20.75
C TYR A 236 20.28 -2.87 -21.60
N PRO A 237 20.68 -2.70 -22.88
CA PRO A 237 20.05 -1.72 -23.76
C PRO A 237 18.56 -1.94 -23.96
N GLU A 238 18.09 -3.19 -23.86
CA GLU A 238 16.68 -3.56 -24.01
C GLU A 238 15.80 -3.02 -22.88
N LEU A 239 16.40 -2.67 -21.73
CA LEU A 239 15.72 -2.09 -20.57
C LEU A 239 15.90 -0.57 -20.51
N GLN A 240 16.64 0.04 -21.45
CA GLN A 240 16.81 1.48 -21.52
C GLN A 240 15.65 2.13 -22.27
N GLY A 241 15.17 3.27 -21.76
CA GLY A 241 14.10 4.05 -22.40
C GLY A 241 12.71 3.45 -22.26
N ILE A 242 12.53 2.50 -21.33
CA ILE A 242 11.23 1.92 -20.99
C ILE A 242 10.56 2.68 -19.85
N SER A 243 9.26 2.50 -19.68
CA SER A 243 8.43 3.24 -18.73
C SER A 243 8.93 3.11 -17.30
N SER A 244 9.22 1.89 -16.84
CA SER A 244 9.91 1.69 -15.57
C SER A 244 10.55 0.31 -15.45
N VAL A 245 11.70 0.28 -14.77
CA VAL A 245 12.24 -0.92 -14.13
C VAL A 245 12.27 -0.61 -12.64
N SER A 246 11.36 -1.19 -11.88
CA SER A 246 11.31 -0.98 -10.43
C SER A 246 11.90 -2.18 -9.70
N ILE A 247 12.69 -1.88 -8.67
CA ILE A 247 13.26 -2.90 -7.79
C ILE A 247 12.82 -2.59 -6.38
N THR A 248 12.14 -3.55 -5.77
CA THR A 248 11.70 -3.48 -4.38
C THR A 248 12.56 -4.42 -3.56
N ASP A 249 13.13 -3.90 -2.47
CA ASP A 249 13.79 -4.69 -1.43
C ASP A 249 12.96 -4.51 -0.16
N ARG A 250 12.19 -5.54 0.20
CA ARG A 250 11.31 -5.47 1.36
C ARG A 250 12.08 -5.15 2.64
N HIS A 251 13.29 -5.70 2.82
CA HIS A 251 14.04 -5.48 4.06
C HIS A 251 14.50 -4.03 4.17
N TYR A 252 15.02 -3.49 3.07
CA TYR A 252 15.40 -2.09 2.98
C TYR A 252 14.18 -1.16 3.17
N ASP A 253 13.07 -1.44 2.48
CA ASP A 253 11.86 -0.63 2.55
C ASP A 253 11.20 -0.69 3.95
N GLU A 254 11.21 -1.86 4.61
CA GLU A 254 10.80 -2.01 6.00
C GLU A 254 11.68 -1.17 6.94
N LEU A 255 13.00 -1.21 6.74
CA LEU A 255 13.94 -0.47 7.57
C LEU A 255 13.73 1.04 7.41
N GLU A 256 13.64 1.54 6.17
CA GLU A 256 13.39 2.96 5.88
C GLU A 256 12.04 3.40 6.46
N TYR A 257 11.00 2.58 6.28
CA TYR A 257 9.67 2.84 6.81
C TYR A 257 9.67 2.91 8.35
N TYR A 258 10.26 1.92 9.02
CA TYR A 258 10.31 1.88 10.49
C TYR A 258 11.24 2.96 11.06
N GLN A 259 12.26 3.42 10.35
CA GLN A 259 13.06 4.58 10.76
C GLN A 259 12.21 5.85 10.76
N LEU A 260 11.46 6.10 9.69
CA LEU A 260 10.59 7.27 9.57
C LEU A 260 9.45 7.24 10.59
N ILE A 261 8.68 6.15 10.62
CA ILE A 261 7.55 6.00 11.54
C ILE A 261 8.03 5.92 12.99
N GLY A 262 9.15 5.25 13.25
CA GLY A 262 9.77 5.20 14.58
C GLY A 262 10.06 6.61 15.09
N GLY A 263 10.60 7.49 14.25
CA GLY A 263 10.80 8.91 14.58
C GLY A 263 9.49 9.65 14.89
N ILE A 264 8.46 9.48 14.05
CA ILE A 264 7.15 10.13 14.25
C ILE A 264 6.48 9.63 15.54
N VAL A 265 6.47 8.32 15.77
CA VAL A 265 5.90 7.70 16.97
C VAL A 265 6.68 8.10 18.22
N PHE A 266 8.02 8.18 18.13
CA PHE A 266 8.85 8.66 19.22
C PHE A 266 8.52 10.11 19.60
N ILE A 267 8.46 11.02 18.61
CA ILE A 267 8.11 12.43 18.84
C ILE A 267 6.69 12.53 19.41
N GLY A 268 5.72 11.82 18.82
CA GLY A 268 4.34 11.82 19.29
C GLY A 268 4.20 11.30 20.73
N GLY A 269 4.88 10.19 21.05
CA GLY A 269 4.92 9.64 22.40
C GLY A 269 5.64 10.54 23.41
N PHE A 270 6.74 11.16 23.01
CA PHE A 270 7.49 12.10 23.84
C PHE A 270 6.66 13.36 24.14
N LEU A 271 6.01 13.94 23.13
CA LEU A 271 5.09 15.07 23.31
C LEU A 271 3.89 14.69 24.19
N ALA A 272 3.33 13.50 24.01
CA ALA A 272 2.26 13.01 24.87
C ALA A 272 2.71 12.90 26.34
N LEU A 273 3.92 12.39 26.60
CA LEU A 273 4.50 12.33 27.94
C LEU A 273 4.71 13.73 28.53
N LEU A 274 5.21 14.68 27.73
CA LEU A 274 5.39 16.07 28.15
C LEU A 274 4.05 16.73 28.50
N PHE A 275 3.03 16.56 27.68
CA PHE A 275 1.69 17.11 27.96
C PHE A 275 1.03 16.46 29.16
N LEU A 276 1.19 15.16 29.37
CA LEU A 276 0.73 14.47 30.58
C LEU A 276 1.46 14.98 31.82
N SER A 277 2.77 15.20 31.74
CA SER A 277 3.57 15.75 32.85
C SER A 277 3.14 17.19 33.18
N ALA A 278 2.96 18.03 32.15
CA ALA A 278 2.44 19.38 32.31
C ALA A 278 1.02 19.40 32.89
N MET A 279 0.15 18.48 32.47
CA MET A 279 -1.19 18.31 33.01
C MET A 279 -1.15 17.97 34.50
N VAL A 280 -0.31 17.01 34.92
CA VAL A 280 -0.13 16.64 36.33
C VAL A 280 0.34 17.84 37.14
N LEU A 281 1.30 18.62 36.63
CA LEU A 281 1.78 19.84 37.29
C LEU A 281 0.69 20.91 37.42
N VAL A 282 -0.13 21.12 36.39
CA VAL A 282 -1.25 22.08 36.43
C VAL A 282 -2.32 21.66 37.44
N ILE A 283 -2.65 20.36 37.50
CA ILE A 283 -3.59 19.82 38.48
C ILE A 283 -3.03 19.98 39.89
N TYR A 284 -1.77 19.61 40.09
CA TYR A 284 -1.09 19.74 41.38
C TYR A 284 -1.06 21.18 41.86
N TYR A 285 -0.66 22.13 41.01
CA TYR A 285 -0.64 23.55 41.35
C TYR A 285 -2.03 24.08 41.73
N LYS A 286 -3.07 23.66 41.01
CA LYS A 286 -4.46 24.02 41.36
C LYS A 286 -4.87 23.45 42.71
N GLN A 287 -4.62 22.17 42.98
CA GLN A 287 -4.92 21.55 44.26
C GLN A 287 -4.18 22.25 45.41
N TYR A 288 -2.91 22.62 45.20
CA TYR A 288 -2.10 23.35 46.16
C TYR A 288 -2.64 24.76 46.43
N ALA A 289 -3.00 25.50 45.38
CA ALA A 289 -3.55 26.85 45.51
C ALA A 289 -4.95 26.85 46.17
N GLU A 290 -5.83 25.93 45.77
CA GLU A 290 -7.16 25.75 46.38
C GLU A 290 -7.04 25.36 47.87
N ALA A 291 -6.09 24.48 48.22
CA ALA A 291 -5.83 24.15 49.62
C ALA A 291 -5.37 25.36 50.45
N HIS A 292 -4.47 26.20 49.90
CA HIS A 292 -4.02 27.43 50.57
C HIS A 292 -5.15 28.44 50.78
N GLU A 293 -5.99 28.67 49.77
CA GLU A 293 -7.12 29.61 49.88
C GLU A 293 -8.18 29.08 50.87
N ASP A 294 -8.44 27.77 50.88
CA ASP A 294 -9.33 27.15 51.85
C ASP A 294 -8.80 27.34 53.28
N CYS A 295 -7.48 27.18 53.52
CA CYS A 295 -6.87 27.42 54.83
C CYS A 295 -7.10 28.85 55.34
N GLU A 296 -7.01 29.88 54.49
CA GLU A 296 -7.33 31.26 54.88
C GLU A 296 -8.81 31.43 55.26
N ARG A 297 -9.72 30.86 54.48
CA ARG A 297 -11.16 30.90 54.75
C ARG A 297 -11.53 30.15 56.03
N PHE A 298 -10.87 29.01 56.30
CA PHE A 298 -11.03 28.28 57.56
C PHE A 298 -10.53 29.09 58.76
N ALA A 299 -9.41 29.79 58.64
CA ALA A 299 -8.90 30.68 59.69
C ALA A 299 -9.90 31.82 60.01
N ILE A 300 -10.64 32.31 59.02
CA ILE A 300 -11.72 33.29 59.22
C ILE A 300 -12.92 32.62 59.91
N LEU A 301 -13.37 31.45 59.45
CA LEU A 301 -14.52 30.72 60.03
C LEU A 301 -14.30 30.30 61.49
N GLN A 302 -13.06 29.98 61.90
CA GLN A 302 -12.71 29.78 63.31
C GLN A 302 -12.89 31.05 64.14
N LYS A 303 -12.55 32.23 63.60
CA LYS A 303 -12.68 33.52 64.30
C LYS A 303 -14.14 33.95 64.50
N VAL A 304 -15.06 33.55 63.61
CA VAL A 304 -16.52 33.82 63.74
C VAL A 304 -17.29 32.71 64.46
N GLY A 305 -16.62 31.69 65.01
CA GLY A 305 -17.19 30.76 65.98
C GLY A 305 -18.14 29.69 65.41
N TRP A 306 -18.09 29.42 64.11
CA TRP A 306 -19.08 28.59 63.41
C TRP A 306 -18.77 27.08 63.34
N MET A 307 -17.69 26.56 63.95
CA MET A 307 -17.33 25.12 63.85
C MET A 307 -17.14 24.41 65.20
N GLY A 308 -17.78 23.23 65.34
CA GLY A 308 -17.62 22.31 66.46
C GLY A 308 -16.37 21.41 66.35
N ARG A 309 -15.80 21.02 67.50
CA ARG A 309 -14.49 20.34 67.66
C ARG A 309 -14.27 19.07 66.83
N THR A 310 -15.31 18.40 66.37
CA THR A 310 -15.23 17.11 65.67
C THR A 310 -14.79 17.23 64.20
N SER A 311 -14.94 18.40 63.57
CA SER A 311 -14.61 18.61 62.15
C SER A 311 -13.17 19.09 61.90
N ILE A 312 -12.38 19.30 62.96
CA ILE A 312 -11.14 20.12 62.92
C ILE A 312 -9.88 19.28 62.65
N LYS A 313 -9.85 18.02 63.10
CA LYS A 313 -8.63 17.19 63.12
C LYS A 313 -8.01 16.88 61.74
N PRO A 314 -8.75 16.45 60.70
CA PRO A 314 -8.12 16.05 59.43
C PRO A 314 -7.78 17.22 58.49
N LEU A 315 -8.06 18.46 58.90
CA LEU A 315 -7.83 19.67 58.10
C LEU A 315 -6.70 20.55 58.68
N GLN A 316 -6.51 20.53 60.00
CA GLN A 316 -5.41 21.25 60.66
C GLN A 316 -4.03 20.67 60.32
N ASP A 317 -3.94 19.39 60.00
CA ASP A 317 -2.70 18.72 59.55
C ASP A 317 -2.34 19.02 58.08
N ARG A 318 -3.20 19.74 57.33
CA ARG A 318 -3.06 20.01 55.89
C ARG A 318 -2.73 21.48 55.51
N CYS A 319 -2.66 22.41 56.47
CA CYS A 319 -2.50 23.86 56.23
C CYS A 319 -1.08 24.43 56.46
#